data_AF-A0A2T6D2X8-F1
#
_entry.id   AF-A0A2T6D2X8-F1
#
_cell.length_a   1.000
_cell.length_b   1.000
_cell.length_c   1.000
_cell.angle_alpha   90.00
_cell.angle_beta   90.00
_cell.angle_gamma   90.00
#
_symmetry.space_group_name_H-M   'P 1'
#
loop_
_entity.id
_entity.type
_entity.pdbx_description
1 polymer ?
#
loop_
_entity_poly.entity_id
_entity_poly.type
_entity_poly.pdbx_seq_one_letter_code
_entity_poly.pdbx_strand_id
1 'polypeptide(L)'
;MAGGYGHYANDNPPNSGGNGGFGGGGGSGAGGYSESGGNGGFGGGGGASSQSGGNGGFGGGGGAYGSGSAGTGGFGAASAASSGDTGNNSSGGGGLGAGGAVFVMGGATVTVEDGGFSGNTVTGGVSSGNGNNGSAYGADLFLGGDATFKVSSTLYVTALGGAGNLSDANVSKNADDANAQGGVTKTGAGNLVMIGDNYYSGATTINSGTVTLAAGAVEKGTSVVTVGQDSGDHATLALGSSSLLQLKGFNSSDHQASTDAAVQVAQELGSTGQIVIGAGPGTSGADIGARVFNGGAGTASIAFQQNFAAGSSSNTTYEFYTTLTGSMNLVQSGPGTTVLNPLYGANTMTGDVSITSGTLATAGSVASLGSVGQITIDGGNLQLGQSEGIANSAALNQGSGRVVIGASAIQETMGAWVVSDAAVVDFNNFAAGLTFASLEIDGTLAIYNYQGASTTLTILSGSAVGDLSQVAFYSDEGATYLGSGEIVGTSLQVVPEPATFLLVGLGVTALWLRRRRA
;
A
#
# COMPACT_ATOMS: atom_id res chain seq x y z
N MET A 1 14.25 7.97 42.49
CA MET A 1 14.34 9.38 42.96
C MET A 1 15.59 9.56 43.80
N ALA A 2 16.62 10.21 43.23
CA ALA A 2 17.68 10.95 43.93
C ALA A 2 18.55 11.61 42.85
N GLY A 3 18.50 12.94 42.73
CA GLY A 3 19.51 13.70 41.99
C GLY A 3 20.72 13.90 42.88
N GLY A 4 21.90 13.51 42.41
CA GLY A 4 23.15 13.66 43.17
C GLY A 4 23.61 15.12 43.18
N TYR A 5 23.70 15.71 44.37
CA TYR A 5 24.38 16.99 44.56
C TYR A 5 25.90 16.77 44.58
N GLY A 6 26.62 17.49 43.70
CA GLY A 6 28.08 17.53 43.70
C GLY A 6 28.60 18.21 44.96
N HIS A 7 29.53 17.56 45.66
CA HIS A 7 30.21 18.07 46.84
C HIS A 7 31.25 19.13 46.45
N TYR A 8 31.24 20.29 47.11
CA TYR A 8 32.29 21.30 47.01
C TYR A 8 33.48 20.89 47.89
N ALA A 9 34.54 20.35 47.28
CA ALA A 9 35.85 20.24 47.90
C ALA A 9 36.91 20.80 46.94
N ASN A 10 37.61 21.81 47.45
CA ASN A 10 38.77 22.51 46.94
C ASN A 10 39.65 21.72 45.94
N ASP A 11 39.97 22.38 44.82
CA ASP A 11 41.04 22.15 43.85
C ASP A 11 41.39 20.68 43.52
N ASN A 12 40.74 20.19 42.45
CA ASN A 12 41.20 19.14 41.51
C ASN A 12 40.76 17.67 41.80
N PRO A 13 39.49 17.32 41.50
CA PRO A 13 39.15 16.31 40.47
C PRO A 13 37.92 16.72 39.60
N PRO A 14 37.57 16.02 38.49
CA PRO A 14 36.46 16.44 37.63
C PRO A 14 35.12 16.41 38.38
N ASN A 15 34.55 17.59 38.58
CA ASN A 15 33.27 17.88 39.22
C ASN A 15 32.09 17.75 38.23
N SER A 16 32.07 16.65 37.48
CA SER A 16 30.94 16.29 36.63
C SER A 16 29.69 16.08 37.47
N GLY A 17 28.54 16.49 36.93
CA GLY A 17 27.26 16.20 37.54
C GLY A 17 26.98 14.69 37.58
N GLY A 18 26.31 14.23 38.64
CA GLY A 18 25.94 12.81 38.76
C GLY A 18 24.90 12.39 37.72
N ASN A 19 25.02 11.19 37.17
CA ASN A 19 24.02 10.67 36.22
C ASN A 19 22.71 10.29 36.94
N GLY A 20 21.60 10.47 36.24
CA GLY A 20 20.28 10.07 36.69
C GLY A 20 19.98 8.59 36.46
N GLY A 21 19.17 8.01 37.34
CA GLY A 21 18.56 6.68 37.15
C GLY A 21 17.16 6.76 36.55
N PHE A 22 16.30 5.75 36.76
CA PHE A 22 14.91 5.80 36.34
C PHE A 22 14.15 7.00 36.96
N GLY A 23 13.56 7.83 36.10
CA GLY A 23 12.92 9.10 36.45
C GLY A 23 13.87 10.17 37.00
N GLY A 24 15.19 9.93 37.01
CA GLY A 24 16.19 10.83 37.56
C GLY A 24 16.82 11.70 36.48
N GLY A 25 16.81 13.01 36.69
CA GLY A 25 17.61 13.94 35.89
C GLY A 25 19.09 13.87 36.23
N GLY A 26 19.92 14.36 35.33
CA GLY A 26 21.35 14.56 35.57
C GLY A 26 21.61 15.73 36.53
N GLY A 27 22.59 15.57 37.41
CA GLY A 27 23.08 16.65 38.26
C GLY A 27 23.79 17.73 37.44
N SER A 28 23.77 18.97 37.92
CA SER A 28 24.55 20.05 37.30
C SER A 28 26.04 19.90 37.60
N GLY A 29 26.90 20.25 36.64
CA GLY A 29 28.32 20.48 36.91
C GLY A 29 28.51 21.72 37.80
N ALA A 30 29.47 21.70 38.72
CA ALA A 30 29.65 22.75 39.72
C ALA A 30 31.04 23.42 39.68
N GLY A 31 31.17 24.52 38.93
CA GLY A 31 32.41 25.33 38.82
C GLY A 31 32.72 25.84 37.41
N GLY A 32 33.94 26.38 37.22
CA GLY A 32 34.37 27.12 36.02
C GLY A 32 35.27 26.39 35.03
N TYR A 33 35.79 25.19 35.35
CA TYR A 33 36.84 24.55 34.54
C TYR A 33 36.64 23.02 34.41
N SER A 34 36.47 22.53 33.17
CA SER A 34 36.45 21.12 32.70
C SER A 34 35.25 20.24 33.10
N GLU A 35 34.02 20.78 33.05
CA GLU A 35 32.86 20.15 33.70
C GLU A 35 31.75 19.74 32.71
N SER A 36 31.25 18.52 32.86
CA SER A 36 30.04 18.07 32.14
C SER A 36 28.84 18.04 33.09
N GLY A 37 27.67 18.38 32.56
CA GLY A 37 26.42 18.01 33.21
C GLY A 37 26.30 16.48 33.27
N GLY A 38 25.66 15.97 34.32
CA GLY A 38 25.32 14.55 34.40
C GLY A 38 24.29 14.18 33.32
N ASN A 39 24.36 12.97 32.80
CA ASN A 39 23.35 12.47 31.87
C ASN A 39 22.07 12.14 32.63
N GLY A 40 20.91 12.38 32.02
CA GLY A 40 19.63 11.92 32.53
C GLY A 40 19.44 10.41 32.36
N GLY A 41 18.61 9.81 33.21
CA GLY A 41 18.15 8.44 33.03
C GLY A 41 16.80 8.38 32.31
N PHE A 42 16.08 7.26 32.41
CA PHE A 42 14.77 7.10 31.75
C PHE A 42 13.78 8.19 32.20
N GLY A 43 13.28 9.02 31.26
CA GLY A 43 12.42 10.18 31.53
C GLY A 43 13.14 11.39 32.13
N GLY A 44 14.45 11.31 32.36
CA GLY A 44 15.24 12.36 33.01
C GLY A 44 15.98 13.25 32.02
N GLY A 45 15.90 14.56 32.21
CA GLY A 45 16.69 15.53 31.45
C GLY A 45 18.16 15.54 31.84
N GLY A 46 19.01 16.02 30.95
CA GLY A 46 20.44 16.21 31.20
C GLY A 46 20.70 17.39 32.16
N GLY A 47 21.74 17.28 32.96
CA GLY A 47 22.17 18.34 33.86
C GLY A 47 22.79 19.52 33.11
N ALA A 48 22.59 20.74 33.62
CA ALA A 48 23.24 21.92 33.06
C ALA A 48 24.71 22.02 33.51
N SER A 49 25.56 22.66 32.71
CA SER A 49 26.91 23.06 33.14
C SER A 49 27.40 24.32 32.44
N SER A 50 28.50 24.89 32.94
CA SER A 50 29.18 26.04 32.35
C SER A 50 29.94 25.69 31.06
N GLN A 51 30.23 24.40 30.80
CA GLN A 51 30.92 23.96 29.60
C GLN A 51 30.01 23.10 28.73
N SER A 52 29.87 21.80 29.01
CA SER A 52 29.05 20.89 28.19
C SER A 52 27.82 20.37 28.96
N GLY A 53 26.66 20.49 28.35
CA GLY A 53 25.42 20.00 28.93
C GLY A 53 25.39 18.48 28.98
N GLY A 54 24.76 17.91 30.01
CA GLY A 54 24.51 16.48 30.08
C GLY A 54 23.50 16.06 29.01
N ASN A 55 23.61 14.84 28.51
CA ASN A 55 22.61 14.28 27.60
C ASN A 55 21.34 13.93 28.39
N GLY A 56 20.15 14.13 27.81
CA GLY A 56 18.94 13.56 28.35
C GLY A 56 18.92 12.04 28.17
N GLY A 57 18.24 11.33 29.08
CA GLY A 57 17.91 9.93 28.85
C GLY A 57 16.67 9.79 27.97
N PHE A 58 16.08 8.60 27.89
CA PHE A 58 14.86 8.36 27.09
C PHE A 58 13.77 9.41 27.41
N GLY A 59 13.29 10.16 26.41
CA GLY A 59 12.30 11.24 26.60
C GLY A 59 12.79 12.47 27.38
N GLY A 60 14.04 12.51 27.82
CA GLY A 60 14.64 13.62 28.53
C GLY A 60 15.29 14.64 27.60
N GLY A 61 15.02 15.92 27.84
CA GLY A 61 15.68 17.01 27.12
C GLY A 61 17.17 17.14 27.44
N GLY A 62 17.95 17.66 26.50
CA GLY A 62 19.37 17.92 26.70
C GLY A 62 19.64 19.04 27.71
N GLY A 63 20.71 18.91 28.50
CA GLY A 63 21.12 19.91 29.47
C GLY A 63 21.73 21.15 28.83
N ALA A 64 21.52 22.30 29.47
CA ALA A 64 22.13 23.57 29.05
C ALA A 64 23.67 23.57 29.25
N TYR A 65 24.34 24.38 28.46
CA TYR A 65 25.79 24.53 28.32
C TYR A 65 26.21 26.01 28.21
N GLY A 66 27.43 26.37 28.61
CA GLY A 66 27.91 27.76 28.52
C GLY A 66 28.83 27.99 27.32
N SER A 67 29.98 27.30 27.29
CA SER A 67 31.02 27.49 26.26
C SER A 67 31.42 26.20 25.51
N GLY A 68 30.90 25.04 25.91
CA GLY A 68 31.19 23.72 25.34
C GLY A 68 30.05 23.19 24.45
N SER A 69 29.78 21.88 24.52
CA SER A 69 28.79 21.22 23.65
C SER A 69 27.39 21.16 24.26
N ALA A 70 26.38 21.26 23.41
CA ALA A 70 24.99 21.05 23.79
C ALA A 70 24.76 19.63 24.33
N GLY A 71 24.03 19.54 25.44
CA GLY A 71 23.46 18.27 25.87
C GLY A 71 22.50 17.78 24.79
N THR A 72 22.68 16.53 24.36
CA THR A 72 21.76 15.93 23.38
C THR A 72 20.47 15.49 24.06
N GLY A 73 19.32 15.69 23.41
CA GLY A 73 18.06 15.09 23.85
C GLY A 73 18.08 13.59 23.62
N GLY A 74 17.39 12.84 24.48
CA GLY A 74 17.08 11.44 24.21
C GLY A 74 15.92 11.29 23.22
N PHE A 75 15.43 10.07 23.05
CA PHE A 75 14.34 9.76 22.13
C PHE A 75 13.14 10.71 22.30
N GLY A 76 12.70 11.35 21.20
CA GLY A 76 11.55 12.26 21.17
C GLY A 76 11.76 13.58 21.92
N ALA A 77 12.95 13.80 22.48
CA ALA A 77 13.28 15.00 23.22
C ALA A 77 14.27 15.87 22.43
N ALA A 78 14.17 17.17 22.66
CA ALA A 78 15.04 18.11 22.02
C ALA A 78 16.41 18.18 22.68
N SER A 79 17.42 18.48 21.86
CA SER A 79 18.75 18.85 22.35
C SER A 79 18.74 20.29 22.86
N ALA A 80 19.67 20.61 23.77
CA ALA A 80 19.91 21.99 24.16
C ALA A 80 20.35 22.83 22.95
N ALA A 81 20.02 24.11 22.97
CA ALA A 81 20.39 25.05 21.90
C ALA A 81 20.84 26.40 22.46
N SER A 82 21.70 27.08 21.71
CA SER A 82 22.19 28.43 22.06
C SER A 82 21.03 29.43 22.10
N SER A 83 21.01 30.29 23.13
CA SER A 83 20.01 31.36 23.23
C SER A 83 20.57 32.69 22.70
N GLY A 84 20.79 32.80 21.38
CA GLY A 84 21.04 34.08 20.69
C GLY A 84 22.34 34.86 21.01
N ASP A 85 22.53 35.98 20.28
CA ASP A 85 23.81 36.63 19.87
C ASP A 85 24.76 37.23 20.95
N THR A 86 24.46 37.19 22.25
CA THR A 86 25.24 37.96 23.25
C THR A 86 26.05 37.12 24.25
N GLY A 87 26.25 35.83 23.98
CA GLY A 87 27.27 35.03 24.65
C GLY A 87 26.76 34.17 25.80
N ASN A 88 27.35 32.97 25.89
CA ASN A 88 27.36 32.00 26.99
C ASN A 88 26.04 31.51 27.61
N ASN A 89 24.88 31.96 27.15
CA ASN A 89 23.60 31.43 27.61
C ASN A 89 23.06 30.42 26.59
N SER A 90 22.73 29.22 27.06
CA SER A 90 21.96 28.24 26.30
C SER A 90 20.76 27.78 27.10
N SER A 91 19.82 27.22 26.36
CA SER A 91 18.58 26.67 26.87
C SER A 91 18.67 25.15 26.93
N GLY A 92 18.07 24.56 27.97
CA GLY A 92 17.85 23.12 27.99
C GLY A 92 16.80 22.74 26.94
N GLY A 93 16.93 21.57 26.36
CA GLY A 93 15.95 21.04 25.41
C GLY A 93 14.65 20.61 26.11
N GLY A 94 13.54 20.65 25.38
CA GLY A 94 12.27 20.11 25.84
C GLY A 94 12.22 18.57 25.89
N GLY A 95 11.52 17.99 26.86
CA GLY A 95 11.32 16.53 26.96
C GLY A 95 10.19 15.99 26.08
N LEU A 96 10.14 14.68 25.87
CA LEU A 96 9.06 14.00 25.15
C LEU A 96 7.76 13.95 25.97
N GLY A 97 6.63 14.21 25.33
CA GLY A 97 5.30 13.82 25.81
C GLY A 97 4.88 12.49 25.21
N ALA A 98 4.66 11.45 26.02
CA ALA A 98 4.35 10.12 25.52
C ALA A 98 3.28 9.40 26.35
N GLY A 99 2.34 8.75 25.68
CA GLY A 99 1.36 7.84 26.30
C GLY A 99 0.32 8.57 27.14
N GLY A 100 -0.65 9.22 26.48
CA GLY A 100 -1.68 10.03 27.16
C GLY A 100 -2.62 9.20 28.02
N ALA A 101 -3.08 8.04 27.51
CA ALA A 101 -3.73 7.03 28.34
C ALA A 101 -2.73 6.03 28.90
N VAL A 102 -1.90 5.42 28.05
CA VAL A 102 -0.96 4.36 28.46
C VAL A 102 0.42 4.57 27.85
N PHE A 103 1.44 4.45 28.68
CA PHE A 103 2.84 4.34 28.25
C PHE A 103 3.31 2.89 28.42
N VAL A 104 3.51 2.17 27.31
CA VAL A 104 4.05 0.80 27.31
C VAL A 104 5.57 0.91 27.29
N MET A 105 6.23 0.59 28.40
CA MET A 105 7.70 0.60 28.48
C MET A 105 8.33 -0.48 27.59
N GLY A 106 9.58 -0.26 27.17
CA GLY A 106 10.38 -1.26 26.48
C GLY A 106 10.43 -2.58 27.25
N GLY A 107 10.14 -3.69 26.56
CA GLY A 107 10.07 -5.03 27.15
C GLY A 107 8.80 -5.35 27.93
N ALA A 108 7.87 -4.39 28.07
CA ALA A 108 6.52 -4.67 28.57
C ALA A 108 5.60 -5.11 27.42
N THR A 109 4.51 -5.79 27.78
CA THR A 109 3.40 -6.09 26.86
C THR A 109 2.11 -5.62 27.48
N VAL A 110 1.18 -5.13 26.66
CA VAL A 110 -0.17 -4.78 27.10
C VAL A 110 -1.21 -5.55 26.28
N THR A 111 -2.30 -5.96 26.90
CA THR A 111 -3.48 -6.47 26.20
C THR A 111 -4.66 -5.56 26.45
N VAL A 112 -5.22 -5.02 25.38
CA VAL A 112 -6.45 -4.24 25.38
C VAL A 112 -7.58 -5.19 24.98
N GLU A 113 -8.38 -5.62 25.96
CA GLU A 113 -9.55 -6.47 25.75
C GLU A 113 -10.80 -5.58 25.65
N ASP A 114 -11.23 -5.32 24.42
CA ASP A 114 -12.33 -4.39 24.13
C ASP A 114 -12.14 -3.00 24.82
N GLY A 115 -13.15 -2.12 24.75
CA GLY A 115 -13.10 -0.79 25.38
C GLY A 115 -12.92 0.36 24.39
N GLY A 116 -12.23 1.44 24.80
CA GLY A 116 -12.06 2.63 23.98
C GLY A 116 -11.09 3.64 24.57
N PHE A 117 -10.51 4.45 23.69
CA PHE A 117 -9.67 5.59 24.05
C PHE A 117 -10.43 6.88 23.76
N SER A 118 -10.51 7.78 24.74
CA SER A 118 -11.25 9.03 24.58
C SER A 118 -10.68 10.13 25.46
N GLY A 119 -10.50 11.33 24.88
CA GLY A 119 -10.07 12.52 25.63
C GLY A 119 -8.61 12.50 26.06
N ASN A 120 -7.80 11.58 25.53
CA ASN A 120 -6.39 11.49 25.87
C ASN A 120 -5.57 12.54 25.12
N THR A 121 -4.57 13.12 25.79
CA THR A 121 -3.67 14.11 25.20
C THR A 121 -2.24 13.87 25.64
N VAL A 122 -1.29 14.31 24.82
CA VAL A 122 0.13 14.37 25.14
C VAL A 122 0.67 15.72 24.70
N THR A 123 1.66 16.25 25.40
CA THR A 123 2.32 17.51 25.05
C THR A 123 3.81 17.38 25.32
N GLY A 124 4.61 17.74 24.32
CA GLY A 124 6.05 17.80 24.47
C GLY A 124 6.45 18.89 25.45
N GLY A 125 7.50 18.63 26.23
CA GLY A 125 8.10 19.62 27.10
C GLY A 125 8.59 20.82 26.29
N VAL A 126 8.32 22.01 26.82
CA VAL A 126 8.78 23.27 26.24
C VAL A 126 10.19 23.57 26.74
N SER A 127 11.10 23.92 25.84
CA SER A 127 12.44 24.39 26.24
C SER A 127 12.38 25.79 26.84
N SER A 128 13.30 26.11 27.75
CA SER A 128 13.41 27.46 28.31
C SER A 128 14.10 28.43 27.33
N GLY A 129 13.35 29.25 26.58
CA GLY A 129 13.92 30.24 25.65
C GLY A 129 13.89 29.77 24.19
N ASN A 130 14.91 30.09 23.38
CA ASN A 130 14.97 29.76 21.94
C ASN A 130 15.35 28.28 21.66
N GLY A 131 15.16 27.39 22.62
CA GLY A 131 15.44 25.98 22.46
C GLY A 131 14.41 25.28 21.55
N ASN A 132 14.70 24.04 21.20
CA ASN A 132 13.73 23.19 20.52
C ASN A 132 12.82 22.54 21.58
N ASN A 133 11.52 22.49 21.30
CA ASN A 133 10.56 21.75 22.11
C ASN A 133 10.73 20.24 21.85
N GLY A 134 10.40 19.43 22.86
CA GLY A 134 10.28 18.00 22.66
C GLY A 134 8.99 17.66 21.90
N SER A 135 8.93 16.43 21.41
CA SER A 135 7.81 15.94 20.60
C SER A 135 6.70 15.35 21.46
N ALA A 136 5.55 15.08 20.85
CA ALA A 136 4.39 14.48 21.52
C ALA A 136 3.86 13.31 20.70
N TYR A 137 3.84 12.10 21.28
CA TYR A 137 3.45 10.88 20.57
C TYR A 137 2.56 9.97 21.40
N GLY A 138 1.62 9.29 20.74
CA GLY A 138 0.82 8.26 21.38
C GLY A 138 -0.15 8.82 22.42
N ALA A 139 -1.07 9.70 22.00
CA ALA A 139 -2.10 10.20 22.90
C ALA A 139 -2.90 9.04 23.52
N ASP A 140 -3.18 7.99 22.75
CA ASP A 140 -3.79 6.78 23.30
C ASP A 140 -2.71 5.89 23.93
N LEU A 141 -1.81 5.34 23.10
CA LEU A 141 -0.70 4.50 23.58
C LEU A 141 0.62 4.99 23.02
N PHE A 142 1.64 5.05 23.87
CA PHE A 142 3.03 5.01 23.43
C PHE A 142 3.56 3.57 23.51
N LEU A 143 4.12 3.07 22.42
CA LEU A 143 4.54 1.68 22.24
C LEU A 143 6.07 1.56 22.31
N GLY A 144 6.60 1.47 23.53
CA GLY A 144 7.96 1.00 23.75
C GLY A 144 8.09 -0.52 23.67
N GLY A 145 7.00 -1.24 23.97
CA GLY A 145 6.83 -2.67 23.76
C GLY A 145 5.51 -2.98 23.07
N ASP A 146 5.28 -4.25 22.76
CA ASP A 146 4.16 -4.67 21.91
C ASP A 146 2.80 -4.54 22.62
N ALA A 147 1.80 -4.11 21.85
CA ALA A 147 0.40 -4.07 22.28
C ALA A 147 -0.42 -5.13 21.54
N THR A 148 -1.17 -5.94 22.30
CA THR A 148 -2.17 -6.85 21.76
C THR A 148 -3.57 -6.24 21.90
N PHE A 149 -4.27 -6.07 20.79
CA PHE A 149 -5.68 -5.69 20.75
C PHE A 149 -6.53 -6.93 20.53
N LYS A 150 -7.33 -7.31 21.53
CA LYS A 150 -8.30 -8.38 21.45
C LYS A 150 -9.68 -7.76 21.34
N VAL A 151 -10.18 -7.65 20.11
CA VAL A 151 -11.40 -6.89 19.79
C VAL A 151 -12.49 -7.85 19.34
N SER A 152 -13.64 -7.79 20.01
CA SER A 152 -14.82 -8.61 19.69
C SER A 152 -15.84 -7.89 18.79
N SER A 153 -15.87 -6.55 18.83
CA SER A 153 -16.78 -5.72 18.03
C SER A 153 -16.03 -4.64 17.23
N THR A 154 -16.01 -3.39 17.70
CA THR A 154 -15.24 -2.30 17.08
C THR A 154 -14.52 -1.52 18.16
N LEU A 155 -13.23 -1.26 17.96
CA LEU A 155 -12.40 -0.42 18.84
C LEU A 155 -11.74 0.67 18.00
N TYR A 156 -11.86 1.91 18.45
CA TYR A 156 -11.22 3.07 17.81
C TYR A 156 -9.94 3.46 18.53
N VAL A 157 -8.89 3.71 17.77
CA VAL A 157 -7.63 4.31 18.24
C VAL A 157 -7.29 5.51 17.36
N THR A 158 -6.93 6.62 17.99
CA THR A 158 -6.64 7.88 17.31
C THR A 158 -5.15 8.09 17.14
N ALA A 159 -4.34 7.69 18.13
CA ALA A 159 -2.90 7.93 18.06
C ALA A 159 -2.08 6.88 18.83
N LEU A 160 -1.40 6.01 18.08
CA LEU A 160 -0.34 5.14 18.59
C LEU A 160 1.03 5.79 18.34
N GLY A 161 1.88 5.84 19.36
CA GLY A 161 3.20 6.47 19.31
C GLY A 161 4.35 5.46 19.41
N GLY A 162 5.52 5.85 18.89
CA GLY A 162 6.75 5.06 18.92
C GLY A 162 7.81 5.70 18.01
N ALA A 163 8.75 4.91 17.50
CA ALA A 163 9.86 5.42 16.67
C ALA A 163 9.56 5.53 15.16
N GLY A 164 8.29 5.52 14.75
CA GLY A 164 7.89 5.45 13.35
C GLY A 164 7.94 6.77 12.59
N ASN A 165 7.83 7.92 13.27
CA ASN A 165 7.89 9.24 12.60
C ASN A 165 9.32 9.72 12.35
N LEU A 166 9.97 9.19 11.32
CA LEU A 166 11.35 9.59 10.96
C LEU A 166 11.46 11.00 10.36
N SER A 167 10.33 11.67 10.07
CA SER A 167 10.35 13.07 9.64
C SER A 167 10.59 14.04 10.80
N ASP A 168 10.34 13.59 12.03
CA ASP A 168 10.64 14.35 13.23
C ASP A 168 12.11 14.16 13.64
N ALA A 169 12.86 15.26 13.66
CA ALA A 169 14.28 15.27 14.02
C ALA A 169 14.56 14.76 15.44
N ASN A 170 13.60 14.92 16.37
CA ASN A 170 13.73 14.42 17.75
C ASN A 170 13.54 12.89 17.82
N VAL A 171 12.92 12.27 16.81
CA VAL A 171 12.70 10.82 16.71
C VAL A 171 13.79 10.17 15.86
N SER A 172 14.06 10.72 14.67
CA SER A 172 14.95 10.10 13.66
C SER A 172 16.38 9.88 14.16
N LYS A 173 16.88 10.76 15.04
CA LYS A 173 18.19 10.62 15.69
C LYS A 173 18.31 9.35 16.55
N ASN A 174 17.19 8.85 17.07
CA ASN A 174 17.11 7.76 18.02
C ASN A 174 16.10 6.68 17.57
N ALA A 175 15.90 6.53 16.25
CA ALA A 175 14.89 5.64 15.66
C ALA A 175 15.02 4.15 16.03
N ASP A 176 16.18 3.75 16.57
CA ASP A 176 16.47 2.40 17.02
C ASP A 176 16.56 2.28 18.54
N ASP A 177 16.08 3.27 19.30
CA ASP A 177 15.99 3.19 20.76
C ASP A 177 15.05 2.04 21.17
N ALA A 178 15.59 1.05 21.88
CA ALA A 178 14.88 -0.16 22.29
C ALA A 178 13.60 0.11 23.13
N ASN A 179 13.44 1.32 23.69
CA ASN A 179 12.26 1.69 24.46
C ASN A 179 11.16 2.35 23.61
N ALA A 180 11.26 2.33 22.28
CA ALA A 180 10.29 2.89 21.35
C ALA A 180 9.95 1.96 20.17
N GLN A 181 10.27 0.66 20.29
CA GLN A 181 10.19 -0.33 19.20
C GLN A 181 8.95 -1.23 19.22
N GLY A 182 7.91 -0.84 19.96
CA GLY A 182 6.71 -1.66 20.11
C GLY A 182 5.88 -1.76 18.83
N GLY A 183 5.22 -2.90 18.66
CA GLY A 183 4.31 -3.23 17.57
C GLY A 183 2.86 -3.46 18.00
N VAL A 184 2.05 -3.88 17.05
CA VAL A 184 0.61 -4.12 17.20
C VAL A 184 0.30 -5.56 16.83
N THR A 185 -0.37 -6.29 17.73
CA THR A 185 -0.96 -7.60 17.45
C THR A 185 -2.48 -7.51 17.56
N LYS A 186 -3.22 -7.91 16.52
CA LYS A 186 -4.68 -7.91 16.49
C LYS A 186 -5.22 -9.34 16.55
N THR A 187 -6.10 -9.58 17.52
CA THR A 187 -6.86 -10.82 17.69
C THR A 187 -8.35 -10.52 17.91
N GLY A 188 -9.17 -11.58 17.96
CA GLY A 188 -10.63 -11.48 18.05
C GLY A 188 -11.29 -11.07 16.72
N ALA A 189 -12.55 -11.46 16.52
CA ALA A 189 -13.23 -11.31 15.24
C ALA A 189 -13.61 -9.87 14.87
N GLY A 190 -13.48 -8.91 15.79
CA GLY A 190 -13.88 -7.51 15.61
C GLY A 190 -12.90 -6.67 14.79
N ASN A 191 -13.21 -5.39 14.66
CA ASN A 191 -12.49 -4.38 13.89
C ASN A 191 -11.72 -3.41 14.79
N LEU A 192 -10.39 -3.36 14.64
CA LEU A 192 -9.55 -2.29 15.20
C LEU A 192 -9.44 -1.16 14.17
N VAL A 193 -10.06 -0.02 14.45
CA VAL A 193 -10.11 1.13 13.55
C VAL A 193 -9.13 2.20 14.01
N MET A 194 -8.09 2.44 13.22
CA MET A 194 -7.14 3.52 13.41
C MET A 194 -7.64 4.76 12.65
N ILE A 195 -7.99 5.82 13.38
CA ILE A 195 -8.66 7.02 12.81
C ILE A 195 -7.78 8.27 12.72
N GLY A 196 -6.55 8.22 13.21
CA GLY A 196 -5.59 9.32 13.14
C GLY A 196 -4.20 8.85 12.77
N ASP A 197 -3.19 9.58 13.21
CA ASP A 197 -1.79 9.29 12.91
C ASP A 197 -1.17 8.31 13.91
N ASN A 198 -0.54 7.26 13.38
CA ASN A 198 0.11 6.20 14.12
C ASN A 198 1.58 6.11 13.69
N TYR A 199 2.47 6.08 14.68
CA TYR A 199 3.91 6.22 14.50
C TYR A 199 4.70 5.18 15.29
N TYR A 200 4.21 3.96 15.39
CA TYR A 200 4.94 2.87 16.04
C TYR A 200 5.90 2.20 15.04
N SER A 201 6.91 1.48 15.53
CA SER A 201 7.99 0.94 14.69
C SER A 201 8.13 -0.59 14.71
N GLY A 202 7.45 -1.26 15.65
CA GLY A 202 7.38 -2.71 15.70
C GLY A 202 6.48 -3.30 14.61
N ALA A 203 6.39 -4.63 14.60
CA ALA A 203 5.59 -5.36 13.63
C ALA A 203 4.09 -5.13 13.84
N THR A 204 3.33 -5.15 12.74
CA THR A 204 1.87 -5.28 12.77
C THR A 204 1.50 -6.71 12.42
N THR A 205 0.80 -7.40 13.31
CA THR A 205 0.39 -8.79 13.11
C THR A 205 -1.12 -8.90 13.31
N ILE A 206 -1.85 -9.41 12.31
CA ILE A 206 -3.30 -9.57 12.35
C ILE A 206 -3.61 -11.05 12.28
N ASN A 207 -4.01 -11.64 13.41
CA ASN A 207 -4.36 -13.07 13.48
C ASN A 207 -5.86 -13.27 13.21
N SER A 208 -6.70 -12.32 13.65
CA SER A 208 -8.14 -12.44 13.45
C SER A 208 -8.86 -11.09 13.37
N GLY A 209 -9.93 -11.07 12.58
CA GLY A 209 -10.76 -9.90 12.36
C GLY A 209 -10.08 -8.88 11.46
N THR A 210 -10.44 -7.61 11.63
CA THR A 210 -9.98 -6.53 10.75
C THR A 210 -9.12 -5.53 11.51
N VAL A 211 -8.03 -5.07 10.89
CA VAL A 211 -7.44 -3.77 11.17
C VAL A 211 -7.83 -2.84 10.04
N THR A 212 -8.49 -1.74 10.38
CA THR A 212 -8.87 -0.69 9.44
C THR A 212 -8.01 0.54 9.67
N LEU A 213 -7.23 0.93 8.68
CA LEU A 213 -6.70 2.29 8.58
C LEU A 213 -7.82 3.15 7.97
N ALA A 214 -8.47 3.98 8.78
CA ALA A 214 -9.65 4.73 8.35
C ALA A 214 -9.29 5.76 7.26
N ALA A 215 -10.32 6.36 6.67
CA ALA A 215 -10.10 7.35 5.63
C ALA A 215 -9.22 8.52 6.13
N GLY A 216 -8.12 8.79 5.42
CA GLY A 216 -7.14 9.81 5.78
C GLY A 216 -6.24 9.48 6.97
N ALA A 217 -6.40 8.31 7.61
CA ALA A 217 -5.53 7.88 8.70
C ALA A 217 -4.14 7.51 8.19
N VAL A 218 -3.14 7.68 9.05
CA VAL A 218 -1.73 7.45 8.71
C VAL A 218 -1.16 6.40 9.65
N GLU A 219 -0.43 5.45 9.09
CA GLU A 219 0.53 4.62 9.80
C GLU A 219 1.89 4.81 9.12
N LYS A 220 2.90 5.16 9.92
CA LYS A 220 4.28 5.20 9.48
C LYS A 220 5.17 4.50 10.48
N GLY A 221 5.97 3.59 9.96
CA GLY A 221 7.13 3.06 10.66
C GLY A 221 7.01 1.60 11.07
N THR A 222 5.85 0.96 10.95
CA THR A 222 5.76 -0.47 11.22
C THR A 222 6.77 -1.25 10.36
N SER A 223 7.52 -2.15 10.99
CA SER A 223 8.65 -2.81 10.33
C SER A 223 8.22 -3.87 9.33
N VAL A 224 7.10 -4.55 9.61
CA VAL A 224 6.50 -5.59 8.78
C VAL A 224 5.01 -5.62 9.09
N VAL A 225 4.19 -5.98 8.10
CA VAL A 225 2.77 -6.26 8.29
C VAL A 225 2.51 -7.71 7.92
N THR A 226 1.91 -8.47 8.83
CA THR A 226 1.49 -9.86 8.62
C THR A 226 -0.02 -9.98 8.77
N VAL A 227 -0.69 -10.50 7.75
CA VAL A 227 -2.14 -10.64 7.69
C VAL A 227 -2.48 -12.13 7.57
N GLY A 228 -2.82 -12.76 8.68
CA GLY A 228 -3.03 -14.21 8.78
C GLY A 228 -1.68 -14.94 8.77
N GLN A 229 -1.17 -15.26 9.95
CA GLN A 229 0.12 -15.92 10.09
C GLN A 229 -0.07 -17.43 10.22
N ASP A 230 -0.93 -17.85 11.15
CA ASP A 230 -1.04 -19.23 11.60
C ASP A 230 -2.32 -19.91 11.07
N SER A 231 -2.34 -21.24 11.07
CA SER A 231 -3.50 -22.01 10.65
C SER A 231 -4.75 -21.66 11.48
N GLY A 232 -5.88 -21.38 10.81
CA GLY A 232 -7.12 -20.95 11.45
C GLY A 232 -7.28 -19.43 11.58
N ASP A 233 -6.23 -18.66 11.28
CA ASP A 233 -6.32 -17.19 11.20
C ASP A 233 -7.26 -16.77 10.05
N HIS A 234 -8.07 -15.75 10.33
CA HIS A 234 -8.94 -15.10 9.35
C HIS A 234 -8.82 -13.59 9.55
N ALA A 235 -7.96 -12.98 8.73
CA ALA A 235 -7.45 -11.65 8.97
C ALA A 235 -7.65 -10.73 7.75
N THR A 236 -8.01 -9.48 8.02
CA THR A 236 -8.13 -8.45 7.01
C THR A 236 -7.36 -7.20 7.42
N LEU A 237 -6.53 -6.69 6.51
CA LEU A 237 -6.04 -5.31 6.54
C LEU A 237 -6.88 -4.48 5.57
N ALA A 238 -7.63 -3.51 6.08
CA ALA A 238 -8.44 -2.61 5.28
C ALA A 238 -7.83 -1.21 5.27
N LEU A 239 -7.48 -0.72 4.09
CA LEU A 239 -6.95 0.62 3.87
C LEU A 239 -8.07 1.50 3.30
N GLY A 240 -8.53 2.45 4.10
CA GLY A 240 -9.55 3.41 3.73
C GLY A 240 -9.06 4.39 2.68
N SER A 241 -9.99 5.09 2.03
CA SER A 241 -9.65 6.15 1.08
C SER A 241 -8.69 7.19 1.67
N SER A 242 -7.70 7.64 0.92
CA SER A 242 -6.67 8.60 1.37
C SER A 242 -5.83 8.14 2.57
N SER A 243 -5.96 6.91 3.06
CA SER A 243 -5.11 6.41 4.15
C SER A 243 -3.68 6.21 3.65
N LEU A 244 -2.69 6.33 4.52
CA LEU A 244 -1.29 6.05 4.19
C LEU A 244 -0.74 4.95 5.12
N LEU A 245 -0.26 3.85 4.53
CA LEU A 245 0.55 2.85 5.22
C LEU A 245 1.99 2.97 4.71
N GLN A 246 2.97 3.29 5.57
CA GLN A 246 4.37 3.40 5.19
C GLN A 246 5.26 2.52 6.08
N LEU A 247 5.81 1.46 5.49
CA LEU A 247 6.67 0.54 6.23
C LEU A 247 8.02 1.18 6.59
N LYS A 248 8.64 0.72 7.69
CA LYS A 248 9.96 1.19 8.12
C LYS A 248 10.96 1.04 6.99
N GLY A 249 11.70 2.12 6.75
CA GLY A 249 12.72 2.18 5.70
C GLY A 249 12.20 2.73 4.39
N PHE A 250 10.89 2.72 4.11
CA PHE A 250 10.36 3.10 2.80
C PHE A 250 10.67 4.57 2.51
N ASN A 251 11.63 4.81 1.61
CA ASN A 251 12.02 6.15 1.20
C ASN A 251 11.30 6.52 -0.10
N SER A 252 10.26 7.35 0.02
CA SER A 252 9.50 7.85 -1.13
C SER A 252 10.31 8.75 -2.07
N SER A 253 11.49 9.23 -1.64
CA SER A 253 12.38 10.06 -2.47
C SER A 253 13.43 9.24 -3.23
N ASP A 254 13.70 7.99 -2.83
CA ASP A 254 14.57 7.07 -3.55
C ASP A 254 14.01 5.64 -3.44
N HIS A 255 13.10 5.33 -4.37
CA HIS A 255 12.43 4.04 -4.43
C HIS A 255 13.41 2.87 -4.60
N GLN A 256 14.65 3.07 -5.06
CA GLN A 256 15.62 1.99 -5.30
C GLN A 256 16.54 1.71 -4.09
N ALA A 257 16.58 2.60 -3.09
CA ALA A 257 17.52 2.49 -1.96
C ALA A 257 16.97 1.84 -0.68
N SER A 258 15.66 1.58 -0.55
CA SER A 258 15.12 1.02 0.70
C SER A 258 15.02 -0.50 0.79
N THR A 259 14.98 -1.01 2.03
CA THR A 259 15.17 -2.42 2.40
C THR A 259 13.94 -3.00 3.10
N ASP A 260 12.78 -2.40 2.84
CA ASP A 260 11.58 -2.58 3.67
C ASP A 260 11.09 -4.02 3.60
N ALA A 261 10.61 -4.53 4.75
CA ALA A 261 10.04 -5.85 4.81
C ALA A 261 8.78 -5.92 3.94
N ALA A 262 8.56 -7.07 3.32
CA ALA A 262 7.34 -7.31 2.55
C ALA A 262 6.11 -7.40 3.47
N VAL A 263 4.94 -7.01 2.97
CA VAL A 263 3.68 -7.37 3.61
C VAL A 263 3.44 -8.86 3.37
N GLN A 264 3.27 -9.60 4.45
CA GLN A 264 3.07 -11.05 4.45
C GLN A 264 1.58 -11.38 4.59
N VAL A 265 1.07 -12.29 3.78
CA VAL A 265 -0.38 -12.58 3.74
C VAL A 265 -0.62 -14.08 3.69
N ALA A 266 -1.42 -14.58 4.63
CA ALA A 266 -1.81 -15.98 4.73
C ALA A 266 -0.60 -16.94 4.71
N GLN A 267 0.28 -16.83 5.70
CA GLN A 267 1.59 -17.49 5.68
C GLN A 267 1.50 -19.02 5.79
N GLU A 268 0.66 -19.53 6.68
CA GLU A 268 0.49 -20.96 6.92
C GLU A 268 -0.74 -21.57 6.21
N LEU A 269 -0.67 -22.87 5.93
CA LEU A 269 -1.80 -23.63 5.38
C LEU A 269 -3.03 -23.53 6.32
N GLY A 270 -4.19 -23.23 5.74
CA GLY A 270 -5.44 -23.06 6.49
C GLY A 270 -5.61 -21.68 7.14
N SER A 271 -4.70 -20.72 6.90
CA SER A 271 -4.92 -19.30 7.18
C SER A 271 -5.61 -18.61 6.00
N THR A 272 -6.38 -17.55 6.29
CA THR A 272 -6.96 -16.64 5.30
C THR A 272 -6.50 -15.22 5.60
N GLY A 273 -5.88 -14.58 4.62
CA GLY A 273 -5.38 -13.20 4.72
C GLY A 273 -5.91 -12.37 3.55
N GLN A 274 -6.45 -11.20 3.85
CA GLN A 274 -6.96 -10.28 2.85
C GLN A 274 -6.43 -8.86 3.07
N ILE A 275 -5.95 -8.23 1.99
CA ILE A 275 -5.69 -6.79 1.94
C ILE A 275 -6.79 -6.15 1.09
N VAL A 276 -7.46 -5.14 1.65
CA VAL A 276 -8.46 -4.33 0.92
C VAL A 276 -7.91 -2.93 0.75
N ILE A 277 -7.76 -2.50 -0.51
CA ILE A 277 -7.25 -1.20 -0.89
C ILE A 277 -8.44 -0.37 -1.38
N GLY A 278 -8.88 0.59 -0.56
CA GLY A 278 -10.01 1.47 -0.90
C GLY A 278 -11.31 1.13 -0.24
N ALA A 279 -11.26 0.70 1.02
CA ALA A 279 -12.47 0.40 1.76
C ALA A 279 -13.26 1.70 2.09
N GLY A 280 -14.53 1.75 1.70
CA GLY A 280 -15.48 2.77 2.13
C GLY A 280 -15.57 4.04 1.25
N PRO A 281 -16.48 4.97 1.60
CA PRO A 281 -16.69 6.20 0.83
C PRO A 281 -15.49 7.14 0.96
N GLY A 282 -15.04 7.71 -0.15
CA GLY A 282 -13.88 8.59 -0.11
C GLY A 282 -13.63 9.38 -1.38
N THR A 283 -12.76 10.38 -1.26
CA THR A 283 -12.40 11.26 -2.37
C THR A 283 -11.11 10.85 -3.05
N SER A 284 -10.25 10.02 -2.45
CA SER A 284 -8.97 9.62 -3.07
C SER A 284 -8.58 8.17 -2.76
N GLY A 285 -7.68 7.58 -3.54
CA GLY A 285 -7.11 6.27 -3.26
C GLY A 285 -6.20 6.26 -2.03
N ALA A 286 -6.05 5.09 -1.42
CA ALA A 286 -5.11 4.83 -0.33
C ALA A 286 -3.67 4.75 -0.86
N ASP A 287 -2.71 5.25 -0.09
CA ASP A 287 -1.30 5.18 -0.40
C ASP A 287 -0.62 4.07 0.41
N ILE A 288 0.29 3.35 -0.24
CA ILE A 288 0.96 2.17 0.31
C ILE A 288 2.45 2.25 -0.02
N GLY A 289 3.23 2.61 0.98
CA GLY A 289 4.69 2.53 0.97
C GLY A 289 5.16 1.12 1.30
N ALA A 290 4.94 0.17 0.37
CA ALA A 290 5.47 -1.20 0.45
C ALA A 290 5.95 -1.69 -0.92
N ARG A 291 7.08 -2.39 -0.93
CA ARG A 291 7.70 -2.88 -2.18
C ARG A 291 7.09 -4.18 -2.67
N VAL A 292 6.82 -5.09 -1.75
CA VAL A 292 6.41 -6.46 -2.06
C VAL A 292 5.26 -6.87 -1.15
N PHE A 293 4.23 -7.46 -1.75
CA PHE A 293 3.23 -8.25 -1.03
C PHE A 293 3.46 -9.72 -1.37
N ASN A 294 3.64 -10.52 -0.31
CA ASN A 294 3.95 -11.93 -0.43
C ASN A 294 2.79 -12.79 0.10
N GLY A 295 2.16 -13.55 -0.80
CA GLY A 295 1.20 -14.58 -0.44
C GLY A 295 1.89 -15.87 -0.01
N GLY A 296 1.58 -16.34 1.19
CA GLY A 296 2.11 -17.60 1.72
C GLY A 296 1.33 -18.83 1.26
N ALA A 297 1.33 -19.87 2.10
CA ALA A 297 0.71 -21.15 1.78
C ALA A 297 -0.81 -21.18 2.02
N GLY A 298 -1.36 -20.20 2.72
CA GLY A 298 -2.80 -20.06 2.97
C GLY A 298 -3.56 -19.43 1.80
N THR A 299 -4.79 -18.98 2.07
CA THR A 299 -5.60 -18.24 1.10
C THR A 299 -5.31 -16.75 1.22
N ALA A 300 -4.38 -16.26 0.40
CA ALA A 300 -4.01 -14.86 0.34
C ALA A 300 -4.80 -14.12 -0.75
N SER A 301 -5.24 -12.90 -0.47
CA SER A 301 -5.88 -12.05 -1.48
C SER A 301 -5.58 -10.56 -1.29
N ILE A 302 -5.49 -9.86 -2.42
CA ILE A 302 -5.51 -8.39 -2.51
C ILE A 302 -6.74 -7.97 -3.32
N ALA A 303 -7.55 -7.09 -2.74
CA ALA A 303 -8.74 -6.55 -3.37
C ALA A 303 -8.59 -5.04 -3.59
N PHE A 304 -8.66 -4.62 -4.84
CA PHE A 304 -8.78 -3.23 -5.22
C PHE A 304 -10.26 -2.84 -5.23
N GLN A 305 -10.60 -1.86 -4.39
CA GLN A 305 -11.92 -1.25 -4.27
C GLN A 305 -11.88 0.27 -4.52
N GLN A 306 -10.71 0.80 -4.89
CA GLN A 306 -10.50 2.22 -5.14
C GLN A 306 -11.33 2.73 -6.31
N ASN A 307 -11.78 3.98 -6.18
CA ASN A 307 -12.31 4.75 -7.30
C ASN A 307 -11.25 5.70 -7.91
N PHE A 308 -10.26 6.11 -7.11
CA PHE A 308 -9.31 7.16 -7.47
C PHE A 308 -7.87 6.76 -7.18
N ALA A 309 -6.94 7.48 -7.81
CA ALA A 309 -5.50 7.39 -7.56
C ALA A 309 -5.15 7.79 -6.11
N ALA A 310 -4.01 7.29 -5.62
CA ALA A 310 -3.47 7.70 -4.32
C ALA A 310 -3.37 9.24 -4.23
N GLY A 311 -3.98 9.82 -3.19
CA GLY A 311 -3.97 11.27 -2.96
C GLY A 311 -4.72 12.14 -3.99
N SER A 312 -5.34 11.57 -5.03
CA SER A 312 -6.08 12.33 -6.06
C SER A 312 -7.58 12.20 -5.91
N SER A 313 -8.32 13.30 -6.12
CA SER A 313 -9.78 13.33 -6.11
C SER A 313 -10.47 13.42 -7.46
N SER A 314 -9.70 13.31 -8.53
CA SER A 314 -10.20 13.40 -9.90
C SER A 314 -9.59 12.36 -10.84
N ASN A 315 -8.38 11.89 -10.57
CA ASN A 315 -7.76 10.83 -11.36
C ASN A 315 -8.30 9.47 -10.91
N THR A 316 -8.96 8.74 -11.81
CA THR A 316 -9.50 7.40 -11.54
C THR A 316 -8.47 6.28 -11.78
N THR A 317 -7.27 6.63 -12.21
CA THR A 317 -6.17 5.68 -12.49
C THR A 317 -5.27 5.54 -11.28
N TYR A 318 -5.39 4.42 -10.57
CA TYR A 318 -4.55 4.02 -9.47
C TYR A 318 -3.36 3.21 -9.97
N GLU A 319 -2.18 3.83 -10.03
CA GLU A 319 -0.94 3.12 -10.35
C GLU A 319 -0.46 2.33 -9.13
N PHE A 320 -0.32 1.02 -9.31
CA PHE A 320 0.15 0.09 -8.28
C PHE A 320 1.54 -0.42 -8.64
N TYR A 321 2.54 0.07 -7.91
CA TYR A 321 3.95 -0.20 -8.17
C TYR A 321 4.53 -1.39 -7.39
N THR A 322 3.80 -1.88 -6.40
CA THR A 322 4.22 -2.98 -5.53
C THR A 322 4.25 -4.30 -6.31
N THR A 323 5.29 -5.09 -6.09
CA THR A 323 5.40 -6.44 -6.65
C THR A 323 4.56 -7.44 -5.86
N LEU A 324 3.83 -8.30 -6.55
CA LEU A 324 3.01 -9.37 -5.99
C LEU A 324 3.72 -10.73 -6.17
N THR A 325 3.84 -11.51 -5.09
CA THR A 325 4.52 -12.81 -5.09
C THR A 325 3.70 -13.90 -4.39
N GLY A 326 4.04 -15.17 -4.65
CA GLY A 326 3.45 -16.33 -3.97
C GLY A 326 2.00 -16.62 -4.38
N SER A 327 1.23 -17.33 -3.56
CA SER A 327 -0.14 -17.76 -3.90
C SER A 327 -1.20 -16.66 -3.72
N MET A 328 -0.85 -15.42 -4.07
CA MET A 328 -1.71 -14.24 -3.94
C MET A 328 -2.80 -14.21 -5.01
N ASN A 329 -4.07 -14.22 -4.59
CA ASN A 329 -5.20 -13.92 -5.46
C ASN A 329 -5.35 -12.40 -5.64
N LEU A 330 -5.74 -11.98 -6.84
CA LEU A 330 -5.95 -10.58 -7.17
C LEU A 330 -7.41 -10.35 -7.53
N VAL A 331 -8.05 -9.39 -6.86
CA VAL A 331 -9.44 -9.03 -7.11
C VAL A 331 -9.53 -7.55 -7.48
N GLN A 332 -10.07 -7.27 -8.66
CA GLN A 332 -10.53 -5.94 -9.04
C GLN A 332 -12.05 -5.87 -8.90
N SER A 333 -12.51 -5.06 -7.95
CA SER A 333 -13.93 -4.92 -7.60
C SER A 333 -14.38 -3.47 -7.45
N GLY A 334 -13.44 -2.53 -7.45
CA GLY A 334 -13.71 -1.10 -7.44
C GLY A 334 -14.20 -0.61 -8.81
N PRO A 335 -14.79 0.60 -8.87
CA PRO A 335 -15.19 1.23 -10.13
C PRO A 335 -14.02 1.90 -10.89
N GLY A 336 -12.87 2.13 -10.23
CA GLY A 336 -11.71 2.80 -10.83
C GLY A 336 -10.88 1.90 -11.76
N THR A 337 -9.78 2.46 -12.26
CA THR A 337 -8.77 1.75 -13.02
C THR A 337 -7.56 1.48 -12.13
N THR A 338 -7.20 0.21 -11.94
CA THR A 338 -5.94 -0.18 -11.31
C THR A 338 -4.94 -0.56 -12.40
N VAL A 339 -3.78 0.09 -12.41
CA VAL A 339 -2.69 -0.20 -13.34
C VAL A 339 -1.60 -0.94 -12.57
N LEU A 340 -1.37 -2.20 -12.92
CA LEU A 340 -0.25 -2.98 -12.38
C LEU A 340 1.02 -2.60 -13.14
N ASN A 341 1.90 -1.83 -12.49
CA ASN A 341 3.16 -1.36 -13.06
C ASN A 341 4.31 -1.67 -12.07
N PRO A 342 4.63 -2.94 -11.83
CA PRO A 342 5.53 -3.30 -10.74
C PRO A 342 6.95 -2.78 -11.01
N LEU A 343 7.44 -1.89 -10.13
CA LEU A 343 8.76 -1.24 -10.28
C LEU A 343 9.89 -2.00 -9.58
N TYR A 344 9.55 -2.99 -8.75
CA TYR A 344 10.49 -3.74 -7.90
C TYR A 344 10.74 -5.17 -8.39
N GLY A 345 10.39 -5.45 -9.66
CA GLY A 345 10.50 -6.76 -10.28
C GLY A 345 9.16 -7.28 -10.77
N ALA A 346 9.18 -8.22 -11.72
CA ALA A 346 7.96 -8.81 -12.27
C ALA A 346 7.11 -9.47 -11.17
N ASN A 347 5.79 -9.41 -11.33
CA ASN A 347 4.89 -10.14 -10.45
C ASN A 347 5.07 -11.65 -10.69
N THR A 348 5.23 -12.40 -9.60
CA THR A 348 5.38 -13.86 -9.61
C THR A 348 4.23 -14.55 -8.88
N MET A 349 3.15 -13.82 -8.63
CA MET A 349 1.96 -14.38 -8.01
C MET A 349 1.35 -15.49 -8.89
N THR A 350 0.90 -16.56 -8.25
CA THR A 350 0.31 -17.74 -8.90
C THR A 350 -1.18 -17.88 -8.65
N GLY A 351 -1.75 -17.05 -7.77
CA GLY A 351 -3.18 -17.03 -7.50
C GLY A 351 -4.00 -16.50 -8.67
N ASP A 352 -5.30 -16.68 -8.56
CA ASP A 352 -6.25 -16.32 -9.62
C ASP A 352 -6.48 -14.81 -9.66
N VAL A 353 -6.78 -14.30 -10.86
CA VAL A 353 -7.21 -12.92 -11.07
C VAL A 353 -8.71 -12.90 -11.31
N SER A 354 -9.45 -12.10 -10.53
CA SER A 354 -10.89 -11.90 -10.69
C SER A 354 -11.19 -10.42 -10.91
N ILE A 355 -11.94 -10.11 -11.97
CA ILE A 355 -12.33 -8.73 -12.32
C ILE A 355 -13.85 -8.67 -12.37
N THR A 356 -14.47 -8.08 -11.35
CA THR A 356 -15.92 -8.01 -11.21
C THR A 356 -16.50 -6.61 -11.49
N SER A 357 -15.64 -5.60 -11.55
CA SER A 357 -16.00 -4.20 -11.84
C SER A 357 -14.74 -3.43 -12.24
N GLY A 358 -14.89 -2.20 -12.73
CA GLY A 358 -13.77 -1.30 -13.02
C GLY A 358 -12.82 -1.85 -14.09
N THR A 359 -11.57 -1.41 -14.05
CA THR A 359 -10.54 -1.83 -15.01
C THR A 359 -9.29 -2.30 -14.28
N LEU A 360 -8.78 -3.49 -14.62
CA LEU A 360 -7.44 -3.92 -14.26
C LEU A 360 -6.56 -3.84 -15.52
N ALA A 361 -5.53 -3.00 -15.49
CA ALA A 361 -4.63 -2.78 -16.60
C ALA A 361 -3.24 -3.35 -16.33
N THR A 362 -2.65 -4.00 -17.33
CA THR A 362 -1.22 -4.35 -17.34
C THR A 362 -0.40 -3.17 -17.88
N ALA A 363 0.76 -2.90 -17.30
CA ALA A 363 1.67 -1.85 -17.76
C ALA A 363 3.10 -2.08 -17.24
N GLY A 364 4.04 -1.33 -17.82
CA GLY A 364 5.46 -1.38 -17.48
C GLY A 364 6.33 -2.03 -18.55
N SER A 365 7.52 -2.47 -18.14
CA SER A 365 8.51 -3.16 -18.99
C SER A 365 8.70 -4.63 -18.63
N VAL A 366 7.96 -5.11 -17.62
CA VAL A 366 8.02 -6.48 -17.10
C VAL A 366 6.60 -7.02 -16.99
N ALA A 367 6.43 -8.35 -17.12
CA ALA A 367 5.10 -8.98 -17.07
C ALA A 367 4.36 -8.66 -15.75
N SER A 368 3.21 -8.00 -15.84
CA SER A 368 2.38 -7.64 -14.69
C SER A 368 1.62 -8.84 -14.12
N LEU A 369 1.37 -9.88 -14.93
CA LEU A 369 0.62 -11.09 -14.58
C LEU A 369 1.32 -12.35 -15.13
N GLY A 370 2.66 -12.36 -15.19
CA GLY A 370 3.46 -13.37 -15.88
C GLY A 370 3.51 -14.78 -15.25
N SER A 371 2.81 -15.03 -14.15
CA SER A 371 2.78 -16.33 -13.46
C SER A 371 1.38 -16.81 -13.06
N VAL A 372 0.34 -16.07 -13.46
CA VAL A 372 -1.05 -16.42 -13.11
C VAL A 372 -1.54 -17.64 -13.89
N GLY A 373 -2.33 -18.49 -13.24
CA GLY A 373 -2.95 -19.65 -13.89
C GLY A 373 -4.24 -19.31 -14.63
N GLN A 374 -5.00 -18.35 -14.11
CA GLN A 374 -6.32 -17.99 -14.62
C GLN A 374 -6.64 -16.52 -14.40
N ILE A 375 -7.36 -15.94 -15.36
CA ILE A 375 -8.01 -14.64 -15.27
C ILE A 375 -9.50 -14.85 -15.52
N THR A 376 -10.34 -14.36 -14.61
CA THR A 376 -11.80 -14.38 -14.72
C THR A 376 -12.33 -12.96 -14.82
N ILE A 377 -13.15 -12.69 -15.81
CA ILE A 377 -13.80 -11.39 -16.04
C ILE A 377 -15.31 -11.61 -15.92
N ASP A 378 -15.94 -10.98 -14.94
CA ASP A 378 -17.39 -11.03 -14.72
C ASP A 378 -17.93 -9.66 -14.28
N GLY A 379 -17.83 -8.69 -15.19
CA GLY A 379 -18.47 -7.37 -15.13
C GLY A 379 -17.52 -6.23 -15.55
N GLY A 380 -16.26 -6.29 -15.14
CA GLY A 380 -15.26 -5.24 -15.39
C GLY A 380 -14.47 -5.41 -16.69
N ASN A 381 -13.30 -4.78 -16.73
CA ASN A 381 -12.41 -4.75 -17.89
C ASN A 381 -11.01 -5.28 -17.53
N LEU A 382 -10.48 -6.16 -18.36
CA LEU A 382 -9.03 -6.42 -18.45
C LEU A 382 -8.45 -5.54 -19.56
N GLN A 383 -7.58 -4.60 -19.23
CA GLN A 383 -6.92 -3.75 -20.22
C GLN A 383 -5.46 -4.21 -20.45
N LEU A 384 -5.14 -4.57 -21.69
CA LEU A 384 -3.80 -4.96 -22.10
C LEU A 384 -3.00 -3.70 -22.48
N GLY A 385 -2.20 -3.18 -21.54
CA GLY A 385 -1.37 -1.99 -21.76
C GLY A 385 0.07 -2.30 -22.17
N GLN A 386 0.47 -3.57 -22.20
CA GLN A 386 1.78 -4.04 -22.65
C GLN A 386 1.69 -5.42 -23.30
N SER A 387 2.67 -5.75 -24.15
CA SER A 387 2.85 -7.08 -24.74
C SER A 387 3.50 -8.05 -23.76
N GLU A 388 3.19 -9.34 -23.87
CA GLU A 388 3.65 -10.41 -22.99
C GLU A 388 3.46 -10.06 -21.50
N GLY A 389 2.33 -9.42 -21.21
CA GLY A 389 1.99 -8.95 -19.87
C GLY A 389 1.41 -10.03 -18.97
N ILE A 390 0.85 -11.09 -19.56
CA ILE A 390 0.16 -12.20 -18.92
C ILE A 390 0.93 -13.48 -19.21
N ALA A 391 0.80 -14.49 -18.33
CA ALA A 391 1.39 -15.79 -18.58
C ALA A 391 0.79 -16.46 -19.82
N ASN A 392 1.64 -17.02 -20.69
CA ASN A 392 1.21 -17.68 -21.94
C ASN A 392 0.32 -18.91 -21.70
N SER A 393 0.31 -19.45 -20.47
CA SER A 393 -0.57 -20.54 -20.06
C SER A 393 -1.84 -20.09 -19.34
N ALA A 394 -2.01 -18.79 -19.06
CA ALA A 394 -3.14 -18.29 -18.28
C ALA A 394 -4.45 -18.52 -19.02
N ALA A 395 -5.39 -19.24 -18.41
CA ALA A 395 -6.73 -19.37 -18.94
C ALA A 395 -7.48 -18.04 -18.79
N LEU A 396 -8.18 -17.61 -19.84
CA LEU A 396 -9.06 -16.46 -19.83
C LEU A 396 -10.51 -16.93 -19.80
N ASN A 397 -11.14 -16.84 -18.64
CA ASN A 397 -12.56 -17.13 -18.44
C ASN A 397 -13.34 -15.82 -18.49
N GLN A 398 -13.94 -15.52 -19.63
CA GLN A 398 -14.68 -14.30 -19.87
C GLN A 398 -16.19 -14.57 -19.74
N GLY A 399 -16.78 -14.14 -18.62
CA GLY A 399 -18.21 -14.03 -18.43
C GLY A 399 -18.70 -12.69 -18.99
N SER A 400 -19.43 -11.94 -18.16
CA SER A 400 -19.79 -10.56 -18.51
C SER A 400 -18.55 -9.66 -18.46
N GLY A 401 -18.40 -8.69 -19.37
CA GLY A 401 -17.29 -7.72 -19.33
C GLY A 401 -16.35 -7.75 -20.55
N ARG A 402 -15.24 -6.99 -20.46
CA ARG A 402 -14.43 -6.65 -21.64
C ARG A 402 -12.95 -7.00 -21.49
N VAL A 403 -12.33 -7.40 -22.60
CA VAL A 403 -10.89 -7.28 -22.81
C VAL A 403 -10.66 -6.05 -23.69
N VAL A 404 -9.78 -5.15 -23.28
CA VAL A 404 -9.55 -3.87 -23.97
C VAL A 404 -8.07 -3.74 -24.32
N ILE A 405 -7.77 -3.35 -25.55
CA ILE A 405 -6.39 -3.01 -25.95
C ILE A 405 -6.08 -1.57 -25.49
N GLY A 406 -5.08 -1.44 -24.62
CA GLY A 406 -4.69 -0.19 -23.99
C GLY A 406 -3.53 0.55 -24.66
N ALA A 407 -2.79 -0.10 -25.55
CA ALA A 407 -1.65 0.48 -26.27
C ALA A 407 -1.55 -0.02 -27.71
N SER A 408 -0.72 0.62 -28.53
CA SER A 408 -0.48 0.19 -29.90
C SER A 408 0.48 -0.98 -29.98
N ALA A 409 0.27 -1.84 -30.99
CA ALA A 409 1.12 -2.98 -31.32
C ALA A 409 1.26 -4.02 -30.19
N ILE A 410 0.22 -4.18 -29.36
CA ILE A 410 0.15 -5.26 -28.36
C ILE A 410 0.28 -6.60 -29.07
N GLN A 411 1.17 -7.46 -28.58
CA GLN A 411 1.27 -8.87 -28.93
C GLN A 411 1.14 -9.64 -27.63
N GLU A 412 0.06 -10.39 -27.47
CA GLU A 412 -0.21 -11.13 -26.24
C GLU A 412 -0.53 -12.59 -26.58
N THR A 413 0.09 -13.51 -25.84
CA THR A 413 -0.21 -14.94 -25.91
C THR A 413 -0.83 -15.37 -24.58
N MET A 414 -1.94 -16.09 -24.63
CA MET A 414 -2.63 -16.62 -23.46
C MET A 414 -3.03 -18.09 -23.67
N GLY A 415 -3.50 -18.72 -22.60
CA GLY A 415 -4.00 -20.09 -22.59
C GLY A 415 -5.36 -20.24 -23.27
N ALA A 416 -6.21 -21.10 -22.72
CA ALA A 416 -7.56 -21.30 -23.23
C ALA A 416 -8.41 -20.04 -23.02
N TRP A 417 -9.23 -19.68 -24.02
CA TRP A 417 -10.21 -18.62 -23.91
C TRP A 417 -11.62 -19.23 -23.89
N VAL A 418 -12.31 -19.05 -22.76
CA VAL A 418 -13.68 -19.51 -22.56
C VAL A 418 -14.59 -18.30 -22.47
N VAL A 419 -15.57 -18.19 -23.36
CA VAL A 419 -16.60 -17.16 -23.34
C VAL A 419 -17.88 -17.78 -22.82
N SER A 420 -18.28 -17.41 -21.61
CA SER A 420 -19.40 -18.03 -20.89
C SER A 420 -20.69 -17.20 -20.86
N ASP A 421 -20.61 -15.89 -21.13
CA ASP A 421 -21.75 -14.98 -21.21
C ASP A 421 -21.51 -13.92 -22.31
N ALA A 422 -22.27 -12.83 -22.32
CA ALA A 422 -22.10 -11.71 -23.23
C ALA A 422 -20.79 -10.93 -22.95
N ALA A 423 -19.79 -11.20 -23.80
CA ALA A 423 -18.43 -10.71 -23.68
C ALA A 423 -18.05 -9.75 -24.82
N VAL A 424 -17.09 -8.86 -24.56
CA VAL A 424 -16.53 -7.96 -25.57
C VAL A 424 -15.00 -8.05 -25.60
N VAL A 425 -14.43 -8.06 -26.80
CA VAL A 425 -13.02 -7.70 -27.02
C VAL A 425 -13.00 -6.39 -27.80
N ASP A 426 -12.40 -5.37 -27.22
CA ASP A 426 -12.31 -4.04 -27.81
C ASP A 426 -10.87 -3.72 -28.19
N PHE A 427 -10.61 -3.63 -29.50
CA PHE A 427 -9.30 -3.24 -30.02
C PHE A 427 -8.99 -1.76 -29.86
N ASN A 428 -9.98 -0.94 -29.49
CA ASN A 428 -9.83 0.48 -29.19
C ASN A 428 -9.07 1.25 -30.29
N ASN A 429 -9.28 0.85 -31.54
CA ASN A 429 -8.60 1.36 -32.74
C ASN A 429 -7.07 1.19 -32.78
N PHE A 430 -6.51 0.36 -31.90
CA PHE A 430 -5.10 -0.02 -31.94
C PHE A 430 -4.87 -1.25 -32.82
N ALA A 431 -3.71 -1.28 -33.47
CA ALA A 431 -3.19 -2.51 -34.06
C ALA A 431 -2.75 -3.45 -32.92
N ALA A 432 -3.20 -4.70 -32.93
CA ALA A 432 -2.83 -5.68 -31.92
C ALA A 432 -2.99 -7.12 -32.45
N GLY A 433 -2.19 -8.02 -31.87
CA GLY A 433 -2.29 -9.46 -32.09
C GLY A 433 -2.52 -10.19 -30.78
N LEU A 434 -3.61 -10.95 -30.73
CA LEU A 434 -3.94 -11.81 -29.60
C LEU A 434 -3.84 -13.26 -30.04
N THR A 435 -3.13 -14.08 -29.28
CA THR A 435 -2.98 -15.51 -29.51
C THR A 435 -3.52 -16.29 -28.31
N PHE A 436 -4.37 -17.26 -28.57
CA PHE A 436 -4.96 -18.13 -27.56
C PHE A 436 -4.70 -19.60 -27.91
N ALA A 437 -4.51 -20.44 -26.90
CA ALA A 437 -4.29 -21.87 -27.10
C ALA A 437 -5.52 -22.56 -27.72
N SER A 438 -6.71 -22.18 -27.29
CA SER A 438 -8.00 -22.71 -27.78
C SER A 438 -9.12 -21.71 -27.51
N LEU A 439 -10.27 -21.92 -28.13
CA LEU A 439 -11.47 -21.09 -27.99
C LEU A 439 -12.69 -21.96 -27.68
N GLU A 440 -13.44 -21.59 -26.65
CA GLU A 440 -14.76 -22.13 -26.30
C GLU A 440 -15.78 -20.99 -26.23
N ILE A 441 -16.90 -21.15 -26.94
CA ILE A 441 -17.99 -20.18 -27.04
C ILE A 441 -19.28 -20.82 -26.50
N ASP A 442 -19.61 -20.50 -25.26
CA ASP A 442 -20.89 -20.84 -24.63
C ASP A 442 -21.83 -19.63 -24.54
N GLY A 443 -21.27 -18.42 -24.62
CA GLY A 443 -21.98 -17.12 -24.65
C GLY A 443 -21.95 -16.41 -26.01
N THR A 444 -22.09 -15.09 -26.01
CA THR A 444 -21.93 -14.26 -27.22
C THR A 444 -20.68 -13.41 -27.11
N LEU A 445 -19.91 -13.30 -28.19
CA LEU A 445 -18.67 -12.53 -28.24
C LEU A 445 -18.78 -11.41 -29.26
N ALA A 446 -18.63 -10.17 -28.82
CA ALA A 446 -18.51 -9.04 -29.74
C ALA A 446 -17.05 -8.57 -29.84
N ILE A 447 -16.56 -8.40 -31.07
CA ILE A 447 -15.23 -7.87 -31.35
C ILE A 447 -15.39 -6.47 -31.93
N TYR A 448 -15.00 -5.46 -31.16
CA TYR A 448 -15.14 -4.04 -31.49
C TYR A 448 -13.85 -3.46 -32.05
N ASN A 449 -14.02 -2.39 -32.85
CA ASN A 449 -12.93 -1.66 -33.49
C ASN A 449 -11.99 -2.57 -34.30
N TYR A 450 -12.56 -3.58 -34.98
CA TYR A 450 -11.81 -4.54 -35.78
C TYR A 450 -11.27 -3.89 -37.07
N GLN A 451 -9.95 -3.93 -37.27
CA GLN A 451 -9.29 -3.41 -38.46
C GLN A 451 -8.54 -4.55 -39.14
N GLY A 452 -9.17 -5.25 -40.09
CA GLY A 452 -8.73 -6.57 -40.57
C GLY A 452 -7.23 -6.80 -40.83
N ALA A 453 -6.48 -5.84 -41.37
CA ALA A 453 -5.04 -6.00 -41.60
C ALA A 453 -4.16 -5.70 -40.35
N SER A 454 -4.68 -4.94 -39.39
CA SER A 454 -3.99 -4.46 -38.20
C SER A 454 -4.40 -5.20 -36.93
N THR A 455 -5.45 -6.02 -37.01
CA THR A 455 -6.05 -6.77 -35.91
C THR A 455 -5.94 -8.26 -36.19
N THR A 456 -5.21 -9.01 -35.36
CA THR A 456 -5.11 -10.47 -35.49
C THR A 456 -5.63 -11.17 -34.23
N LEU A 457 -6.47 -12.19 -34.43
CA LEU A 457 -6.87 -13.13 -33.40
C LEU A 457 -6.48 -14.53 -33.86
N THR A 458 -5.56 -15.16 -33.13
CA THR A 458 -5.01 -16.47 -33.47
C THR A 458 -5.45 -17.50 -32.44
N ILE A 459 -6.11 -18.57 -32.90
CA ILE A 459 -6.51 -19.73 -32.11
C ILE A 459 -5.61 -20.90 -32.52
N LEU A 460 -4.65 -21.27 -31.66
CA LEU A 460 -3.62 -22.26 -31.99
C LEU A 460 -4.17 -23.66 -32.29
N SER A 461 -5.28 -24.03 -31.65
CA SER A 461 -5.99 -25.30 -31.94
C SER A 461 -6.59 -25.36 -33.34
N GLY A 462 -6.70 -24.24 -34.06
CA GLY A 462 -7.32 -24.15 -35.38
C GLY A 462 -8.81 -24.51 -35.40
N SER A 463 -9.45 -24.56 -34.24
CA SER A 463 -10.87 -24.91 -34.06
C SER A 463 -11.42 -24.29 -32.78
N ALA A 464 -12.72 -24.03 -32.76
CA ALA A 464 -13.46 -23.61 -31.58
C ALA A 464 -14.43 -24.71 -31.13
N VAL A 465 -14.67 -24.76 -29.82
CA VAL A 465 -15.83 -25.47 -29.25
C VAL A 465 -16.97 -24.44 -29.15
N GLY A 466 -18.19 -24.82 -29.57
CA GLY A 466 -19.34 -23.90 -29.62
C GLY A 466 -19.68 -23.39 -31.02
N ASP A 467 -20.54 -22.37 -31.11
CA ASP A 467 -21.01 -21.81 -32.38
C ASP A 467 -20.34 -20.46 -32.68
N LEU A 468 -19.48 -20.45 -33.71
CA LEU A 468 -18.80 -19.23 -34.16
C LEU A 468 -19.77 -18.17 -34.73
N SER A 469 -21.01 -18.53 -35.05
CA SER A 469 -22.05 -17.56 -35.40
C SER A 469 -22.38 -16.60 -34.25
N GLN A 470 -22.05 -16.98 -33.01
CA GLN A 470 -22.18 -16.13 -31.82
C GLN A 470 -21.04 -15.11 -31.66
N VAL A 471 -20.04 -15.15 -32.55
CA VAL A 471 -18.95 -14.16 -32.62
C VAL A 471 -19.30 -13.10 -33.66
N ALA A 472 -19.47 -11.86 -33.23
CA ALA A 472 -19.84 -10.73 -34.08
C ALA A 472 -18.71 -9.70 -34.19
N PHE A 473 -18.37 -9.30 -35.40
CA PHE A 473 -17.32 -8.30 -35.66
C PHE A 473 -17.93 -6.94 -36.00
N TYR A 474 -17.31 -5.87 -35.47
CA TYR A 474 -17.71 -4.49 -35.69
C TYR A 474 -16.50 -3.63 -36.04
N SER A 475 -16.67 -2.67 -36.96
CA SER A 475 -15.61 -1.70 -37.29
C SER A 475 -15.47 -0.56 -36.28
N ASP A 476 -16.45 -0.42 -35.39
CA ASP A 476 -16.50 0.59 -34.34
C ASP A 476 -16.91 -0.07 -33.00
N GLU A 477 -17.35 0.73 -32.04
CA GLU A 477 -17.81 0.27 -30.73
C GLU A 477 -19.24 -0.32 -30.79
N GLY A 478 -19.43 -1.33 -31.64
CA GLY A 478 -20.64 -2.17 -31.66
C GLY A 478 -21.80 -1.67 -32.51
N ALA A 479 -21.63 -0.59 -33.28
CA ALA A 479 -22.69 -0.03 -34.12
C ALA A 479 -22.67 -0.58 -35.56
N THR A 480 -21.49 -0.64 -36.18
CA THR A 480 -21.33 -1.04 -37.59
C THR A 480 -20.89 -2.49 -37.70
N TYR A 481 -21.87 -3.38 -37.86
CA TYR A 481 -21.66 -4.83 -38.01
C TYR A 481 -20.95 -5.17 -39.32
N LEU A 482 -19.93 -6.02 -39.25
CA LEU A 482 -19.12 -6.47 -40.38
C LEU A 482 -19.43 -7.90 -40.81
N GLY A 483 -19.86 -8.75 -39.86
CA GLY A 483 -20.08 -10.16 -40.11
C GLY A 483 -19.87 -11.03 -38.88
N SER A 484 -20.09 -12.34 -39.07
CA SER A 484 -19.92 -13.36 -38.04
C SER A 484 -18.51 -13.97 -38.07
N GLY A 485 -18.14 -14.75 -37.06
CA GLY A 485 -16.81 -15.36 -36.98
C GLY A 485 -16.66 -16.66 -37.77
N GLU A 486 -15.46 -16.87 -38.31
CA GLU A 486 -14.99 -18.15 -38.85
C GLU A 486 -13.51 -18.33 -38.52
N ILE A 487 -13.08 -19.59 -38.35
CA ILE A 487 -11.66 -19.94 -38.24
C ILE A 487 -11.14 -20.43 -39.59
N VAL A 488 -10.12 -19.76 -40.12
CA VAL A 488 -9.38 -20.19 -41.31
C VAL A 488 -7.92 -20.46 -40.94
N GLY A 489 -7.54 -21.74 -40.98
CA GLY A 489 -6.27 -22.20 -40.41
C GLY A 489 -6.29 -22.02 -38.89
N THR A 490 -5.53 -21.05 -38.39
CA THR A 490 -5.53 -20.64 -36.97
C THR A 490 -6.08 -19.23 -36.77
N SER A 491 -6.52 -18.55 -37.82
CA SER A 491 -6.98 -17.16 -37.73
C SER A 491 -8.48 -17.12 -37.51
N LEU A 492 -8.93 -16.46 -36.44
CA LEU A 492 -10.34 -16.09 -36.24
C LEU A 492 -10.60 -14.77 -36.99
N GLN A 493 -11.44 -14.82 -38.02
CA GLN A 493 -11.69 -13.70 -38.92
C GLN A 493 -13.17 -13.51 -39.22
N VAL A 494 -13.50 -12.37 -39.80
CA VAL A 494 -14.87 -12.01 -40.17
C VAL A 494 -15.30 -12.68 -41.48
N VAL A 495 -16.53 -13.22 -41.48
CA VAL A 495 -17.27 -13.63 -42.66
C VAL A 495 -18.36 -12.60 -42.93
N PRO A 496 -18.20 -11.76 -43.97
CA PRO A 496 -19.23 -10.81 -44.35
C PRO A 496 -20.52 -11.54 -44.72
N GLU A 497 -21.67 -10.98 -44.32
CA GLU A 497 -22.94 -11.50 -44.83
C GLU A 497 -22.94 -11.42 -46.36
N PRO A 498 -23.42 -12.45 -47.08
CA PRO A 498 -23.53 -12.40 -48.52
C PRO A 498 -24.39 -11.18 -48.86
N ALA A 499 -23.79 -10.22 -49.58
CA ALA A 499 -24.52 -9.07 -50.07
C ALA A 499 -25.80 -9.60 -50.71
N THR A 500 -26.95 -9.23 -50.17
CA THR A 500 -28.23 -9.64 -50.74
C THR A 500 -28.27 -8.97 -52.11
N PHE A 501 -27.84 -9.69 -53.16
CA PHE A 501 -27.97 -9.24 -54.53
C PHE A 501 -29.47 -9.20 -54.79
N LEU A 502 -30.07 -8.05 -54.51
CA LEU A 502 -31.41 -7.74 -54.95
C LEU A 502 -31.38 -7.85 -56.46
N LEU A 503 -31.93 -8.95 -56.97
CA LEU A 503 -31.95 -9.33 -58.38
C LEU A 503 -32.93 -8.43 -59.16
N VAL A 504 -32.70 -7.12 -59.13
CA VAL A 504 -33.43 -6.09 -59.88
C VAL A 504 -32.57 -5.69 -61.07
N GLY A 505 -32.56 -6.54 -62.10
CA GLY A 505 -31.73 -6.27 -63.26
C GLY A 505 -31.92 -7.15 -64.50
N LEU A 506 -32.86 -8.11 -64.51
CA LEU A 506 -33.16 -8.91 -65.71
C LEU A 506 -34.59 -8.74 -66.23
N GLY A 507 -35.39 -7.83 -65.65
CA GLY A 507 -36.76 -7.53 -66.08
C GLY A 507 -36.92 -6.36 -67.05
N VAL A 508 -35.89 -5.55 -67.30
CA VAL A 508 -36.03 -4.29 -68.06
C VAL A 508 -35.73 -4.45 -69.57
N THR A 509 -35.08 -5.53 -70.00
CA THR A 509 -34.79 -5.78 -71.43
C THR A 509 -35.94 -6.48 -72.19
N ALA A 510 -36.91 -7.10 -71.51
CA ALA A 510 -38.05 -7.76 -72.17
C ALA A 510 -39.23 -6.83 -72.50
N LEU A 511 -39.33 -5.64 -71.87
CA LEU A 511 -40.46 -4.72 -72.09
C LEU A 511 -40.19 -3.66 -73.18
N TRP A 512 -38.93 -3.49 -73.62
CA TRP A 512 -38.57 -2.49 -74.63
C TRP A 512 -38.75 -2.97 -76.08
N LEU A 513 -38.92 -4.27 -76.32
CA LEU A 513 -39.06 -4.87 -77.65
C LEU A 513 -40.52 -5.09 -78.13
N ARG A 514 -41.54 -4.71 -77.34
CA ARG A 514 -42.96 -4.89 -77.73
C ARG A 514 -43.68 -3.61 -78.19
N ARG A 515 -42.99 -2.46 -78.30
CA ARG A 515 -43.60 -1.16 -78.71
C ARG A 515 -43.14 -0.56 -80.05
N ARG A 516 -42.53 -1.36 -80.95
CA ARG A 516 -42.31 -0.96 -82.34
C ARG A 516 -42.82 -2.01 -83.34
N ARG A 517 -44.16 -2.17 -83.42
CA ARG A 517 -44.89 -2.60 -84.63
C ARG A 517 -46.30 -2.00 -84.59
N ALA A 518 -46.46 -0.85 -85.22
CA ALA A 518 -47.66 -0.35 -85.88
C ALA A 518 -47.21 0.77 -86.82
#